data_AF-A0A9E3WVG2-F1
#
_entry.id   AF-A0A9E3WVG2-F1
#
_cell.length_a   1.000
_cell.length_b   1.000
_cell.length_c   1.000
_cell.angle_alpha   90.00
_cell.angle_beta   90.00
_cell.angle_gamma   90.00
#
_symmetry.space_group_name_H-M   'P 1'
#
loop_
_entity.id
_entity.type
_entity.pdbx_description
1 polymer ?
#
loop_
_entity_poly.entity_id
_entity_poly.type
_entity_poly.pdbx_seq_one_letter_code
_entity_poly.pdbx_strand_id
1 'polypeptide(L)'
;MARKKRKPSKLSRLASMIGRDILAARGSLLAFELLYKLVAAGLLSSAAGALVALLVASSGSAAINNDAIATFAATPRGLLTGLVAATLAFAIAFTEQAGLLVIAGRQAKGQPA
;
A
#
# COMPACT_ATOMS: atom_id res chain seq x y z
N MET A 1 17.45 -50.59 -16.24
CA MET A 1 16.39 -49.89 -15.47
C MET A 1 16.19 -48.49 -16.02
N ALA A 2 15.10 -48.23 -16.75
CA ALA A 2 14.83 -46.92 -17.34
C ALA A 2 14.07 -46.01 -16.37
N ARG A 3 14.68 -44.89 -15.93
CA ARG A 3 14.01 -43.85 -15.15
C ARG A 3 12.92 -43.20 -16.00
N LYS A 4 11.64 -43.50 -15.72
CA LYS A 4 10.47 -42.87 -16.33
C LYS A 4 10.46 -41.38 -15.98
N LYS A 5 10.92 -40.52 -16.90
CA LYS A 5 10.89 -39.05 -16.74
C LYS A 5 9.42 -38.61 -16.56
N ARG A 6 9.02 -38.27 -15.33
CA ARG A 6 7.69 -37.72 -15.03
C ARG A 6 7.56 -36.38 -15.75
N LYS A 7 6.60 -36.25 -16.66
CA LYS A 7 6.25 -34.95 -17.26
C LYS A 7 5.83 -34.00 -16.13
N PRO A 8 6.37 -32.78 -16.05
CA PRO A 8 5.96 -31.83 -15.04
C PRO A 8 4.47 -31.52 -15.20
N SER A 9 3.75 -31.49 -14.09
CA SER A 9 2.32 -31.18 -14.06
C SER A 9 2.07 -29.77 -14.62
N LYS A 10 0.87 -29.52 -15.18
CA LYS A 10 0.49 -28.19 -15.69
C LYS A 10 0.70 -27.09 -14.64
N LEU A 11 0.43 -27.41 -13.37
CA LEU A 11 0.65 -26.53 -12.21
C LEU A 11 2.13 -26.14 -12.04
N SER A 12 3.05 -27.11 -12.15
CA SER A 12 4.49 -26.86 -12.05
C SER A 12 5.00 -25.95 -13.17
N ARG A 13 4.47 -26.10 -14.39
CA ARG A 13 4.83 -25.22 -15.51
C ARG A 13 4.33 -23.80 -15.29
N LEU A 14 3.07 -23.65 -14.86
CA LEU A 14 2.49 -22.35 -14.56
C LEU A 14 3.27 -21.61 -13.47
N ALA A 15 3.56 -22.29 -12.36
CA ALA A 15 4.34 -21.73 -11.26
C ALA A 15 5.75 -21.30 -11.71
N SER A 16 6.43 -22.12 -12.52
CA SER A 16 7.76 -21.78 -13.05
C SER A 16 7.75 -20.63 -14.08
N MET A 17 6.60 -20.38 -14.71
CA MET A 17 6.43 -19.29 -15.68
C MET A 17 6.16 -17.98 -14.94
N ILE A 18 5.18 -17.96 -14.03
CA ILE A 18 4.89 -16.83 -13.15
C ILE A 18 6.14 -16.42 -12.36
N GLY A 19 6.86 -17.39 -11.79
CA GLY A 19 8.08 -17.10 -11.02
C GLY A 19 9.17 -16.43 -11.86
N ARG A 20 9.33 -16.79 -13.14
CA ARG A 20 10.28 -16.14 -14.04
C ARG A 20 9.84 -14.74 -14.43
N ASP A 21 8.55 -14.54 -14.70
CA ASP A 21 7.99 -13.23 -15.04
C ASP A 21 8.14 -12.24 -13.87
N ILE A 22 7.89 -12.69 -12.64
CA ILE A 22 8.13 -11.89 -11.42
C ILE A 22 9.62 -11.58 -11.26
N LEU A 23 10.50 -12.56 -11.48
CA LEU A 23 11.94 -12.35 -11.35
C LEU A 23 12.49 -11.35 -12.37
N ALA A 24 11.93 -11.37 -13.60
CA ALA A 24 12.27 -10.41 -14.66
C ALA A 24 11.77 -9.00 -14.32
N ALA A 25 10.56 -8.88 -13.74
CA ALA A 25 9.95 -7.61 -13.34
C ALA A 25 10.43 -7.08 -11.98
N ARG A 26 11.26 -7.82 -11.23
CA ARG A 26 11.60 -7.49 -9.83
C ARG A 26 12.17 -6.07 -9.65
N GLY A 27 12.95 -5.59 -10.62
CA GLY A 27 13.60 -4.28 -10.53
C GLY A 27 12.60 -3.15 -10.62
N SER A 28 11.69 -3.20 -11.59
CA SER A 28 10.64 -2.20 -11.76
C SER A 28 9.61 -2.26 -10.65
N LEU A 29 9.25 -3.47 -10.19
CA LEU A 29 8.37 -3.67 -9.04
C LEU A 29 8.95 -3.07 -7.76
N LEU A 30 10.23 -3.34 -7.46
CA LEU A 30 10.90 -2.79 -6.28
C LEU A 30 11.04 -1.26 -6.36
N ALA A 31 11.41 -0.72 -7.53
CA ALA A 31 11.52 0.72 -7.72
C ALA A 31 10.17 1.42 -7.52
N PHE A 32 9.10 0.88 -8.11
CA PHE A 32 7.75 1.39 -7.92
C PHE A 32 7.33 1.33 -6.45
N GLU A 33 7.47 0.17 -5.79
CA GLU A 33 7.09 -0.02 -4.39
C GLU A 33 7.81 0.95 -3.46
N LEU A 34 9.13 1.13 -3.65
CA LEU A 34 9.93 2.03 -2.82
C LEU A 34 9.52 3.49 -3.01
N LEU A 35 9.41 3.94 -4.26
CA LEU A 35 8.99 5.31 -4.56
C LEU A 35 7.57 5.57 -4.06
N TYR A 36 6.66 4.61 -4.26
CA TYR A 36 5.29 4.70 -3.80
C TYR A 36 5.22 4.82 -2.29
N LYS A 37 5.95 3.98 -1.55
CA LYS A 37 6.01 4.03 -0.08
C LYS A 37 6.61 5.32 0.45
N LEU A 38 7.62 5.88 -0.21
CA LEU A 38 8.17 7.17 0.18
C LEU A 38 7.13 8.29 0.04
N VAL A 39 6.40 8.32 -1.08
CA VAL A 39 5.32 9.28 -1.31
C VAL A 39 4.19 9.06 -0.30
N ALA A 40 3.73 7.81 -0.12
CA ALA A 40 2.69 7.46 0.82
C ALA A 40 3.07 7.82 2.26
N ALA A 41 4.32 7.55 2.67
CA ALA A 41 4.81 7.92 4.00
C ALA A 41 4.82 9.44 4.18
N GLY A 42 5.23 10.22 3.17
CA GLY A 42 5.17 11.68 3.22
C GLY A 42 3.74 12.21 3.37
N LEU A 43 2.81 11.68 2.59
CA LEU A 43 1.39 12.06 2.64
C LEU A 43 0.75 11.68 3.98
N LEU A 44 0.95 10.44 4.44
CA LEU A 44 0.39 9.95 5.69
C LEU A 44 1.00 10.66 6.91
N SER A 45 2.30 10.95 6.90
CA SER A 45 2.95 11.71 7.96
C SER A 45 2.41 13.14 8.04
N SER A 46 2.20 13.78 6.89
CA SER A 46 1.59 15.12 6.82
C SER A 46 0.16 15.10 7.33
N ALA A 47 -0.64 14.11 6.93
CA ALA A 47 -2.00 13.92 7.41
C ALA A 47 -2.04 13.66 8.92
N ALA A 48 -1.13 12.83 9.44
CA ALA A 48 -0.98 12.57 10.87
C ALA A 48 -0.58 13.83 11.65
N GLY A 49 0.35 14.62 11.13
CA GLY A 49 0.74 15.91 11.72
C GLY A 49 -0.43 16.89 11.78
N ALA A 50 -1.23 16.98 10.71
CA ALA A 50 -2.44 17.81 10.68
C ALA A 50 -3.50 17.33 11.69
N LEU A 51 -3.70 16.02 11.81
CA LEU A 51 -4.56 15.40 12.82
C LEU A 51 -4.12 15.77 14.24
N VAL A 52 -2.84 15.63 14.56
CA VAL A 52 -2.29 15.98 15.87
C VAL A 52 -2.46 17.48 16.13
N ALA A 53 -2.18 18.34 15.16
CA ALA A 53 -2.37 19.78 15.29
C ALA A 53 -3.83 20.16 15.59
N LEU A 54 -4.79 19.54 14.90
CA LEU A 54 -6.22 19.72 15.16
C LEU A 54 -6.61 19.25 16.56
N LEU A 55 -6.05 18.12 17.00
CA LEU A 55 -6.32 17.56 18.32
C LEU A 55 -5.76 18.46 19.44
N VAL A 56 -4.54 18.97 19.30
CA VAL A 56 -3.95 19.97 20.22
C VAL A 56 -4.82 21.24 20.25
N ALA A 57 -5.21 21.76 19.08
CA ALA A 57 -6.04 22.96 18.99
C ALA A 57 -7.42 22.77 19.64
N SER A 58 -7.99 21.56 19.57
CA SER A 58 -9.28 21.25 20.18
C SER A 58 -9.22 20.98 21.68
N SER A 59 -8.10 20.44 22.18
CA SER A 59 -7.93 20.06 23.59
C SER A 59 -7.37 21.20 24.45
N GLY A 60 -6.73 22.21 23.84
CA GLY A 60 -6.10 23.32 24.56
C GLY A 60 -4.88 22.91 25.41
N SER A 61 -4.43 21.66 25.28
CA SER A 61 -3.31 21.10 26.02
C SER A 61 -2.27 20.54 25.05
N ALA A 62 -0.98 20.79 25.33
CA ALA A 62 0.12 20.19 24.59
C ALA A 62 0.28 18.69 24.90
N ALA A 63 -0.18 18.24 26.07
CA ALA A 63 -0.22 16.83 26.45
C ALA A 63 -1.58 16.24 26.09
N ILE A 64 -1.58 15.28 25.18
CA ILE A 64 -2.78 14.58 24.72
C ILE A 64 -2.91 13.27 25.49
N ASN A 65 -3.99 13.13 26.25
CA ASN A 65 -4.35 11.88 26.91
C ASN A 65 -5.33 11.07 26.04
N ASN A 66 -5.50 9.78 26.36
CA ASN A 66 -6.39 8.89 25.61
C ASN A 66 -7.85 9.37 25.64
N ASP A 67 -8.28 9.98 26.73
CA ASP A 67 -9.64 10.53 26.86
C ASP A 67 -9.88 11.70 25.91
N ALA A 68 -8.88 12.56 25.68
CA ALA A 68 -8.96 13.65 24.72
C ALA A 68 -9.06 13.12 23.28
N ILE A 69 -8.34 12.03 22.96
CA ILE A 69 -8.46 11.36 21.65
C ILE A 69 -9.88 10.84 21.46
N ALA A 70 -10.42 10.10 22.45
CA ALA A 70 -11.75 9.54 22.39
C ALA A 70 -12.84 10.62 22.29
N THR A 71 -12.70 11.69 23.08
CA THR A 71 -13.62 12.83 23.08
C THR A 71 -13.59 13.56 21.75
N PHE A 72 -12.40 13.82 21.20
CA PHE A 72 -12.27 14.43 19.87
C PHE A 72 -12.86 13.56 18.78
N ALA A 73 -12.61 12.25 18.80
CA ALA A 73 -13.15 11.30 17.82
C ALA A 73 -14.68 11.27 17.82
N ALA A 74 -15.33 11.58 18.94
CA ALA A 74 -16.78 11.71 19.05
C ALA A 74 -17.34 13.05 18.54
N THR A 75 -16.48 14.05 18.27
CA THR A 75 -16.93 15.34 17.71
C THR A 75 -17.18 15.25 16.20
N PRO A 76 -18.06 16.10 15.63
CA PRO A 76 -18.23 16.16 14.18
C PRO A 76 -16.93 16.44 13.42
N ARG A 77 -16.05 17.28 13.99
CA ARG A 77 -14.74 17.60 13.41
C ARG A 77 -13.80 16.39 13.43
N GLY A 78 -13.74 15.67 14.55
CA GLY A 78 -12.93 14.46 14.66
C GLY A 78 -13.42 13.35 13.73
N LEU A 79 -14.73 13.15 13.61
CA LEU A 79 -15.33 12.22 12.65
C LEU A 79 -14.97 12.57 11.21
N LEU A 80 -15.11 13.84 10.80
CA LEU A 80 -14.73 14.28 9.46
C LEU A 80 -13.25 14.08 9.19
N THR A 81 -12.39 14.39 10.16
CA THR A 81 -10.94 14.24 9.98
C THR A 81 -10.55 12.76 9.91
N GLY A 82 -11.16 11.91 10.74
CA GLY A 82 -11.01 10.46 10.67
C GLY A 82 -11.48 9.89 9.33
N LEU A 83 -12.63 10.35 8.80
CA LEU A 83 -13.13 9.93 7.51
C LEU A 83 -12.18 10.31 6.36
N VAL A 84 -11.65 11.54 6.39
CA VAL A 84 -10.67 12.00 5.40
C VAL A 84 -9.39 11.17 5.49
N ALA A 85 -8.86 10.94 6.69
CA ALA A 85 -7.66 10.14 6.91
C ALA A 85 -7.84 8.68 6.45
N ALA A 86 -8.98 8.07 6.77
CA ALA A 86 -9.32 6.72 6.33
C ALA A 86 -9.44 6.66 4.80
N THR A 87 -10.14 7.62 4.19
CA THR A 87 -10.29 7.70 2.73
C THR A 87 -8.95 7.87 2.04
N LEU A 88 -8.06 8.71 2.58
CA LEU A 88 -6.71 8.87 2.07
C LEU A 88 -5.90 7.57 2.17
N ALA A 89 -5.96 6.87 3.30
CA ALA A 89 -5.28 5.59 3.48
C ALA A 89 -5.80 4.53 2.48
N PHE A 90 -7.12 4.45 2.27
CA PHE A 90 -7.70 3.58 1.25
C PHE A 90 -7.27 3.97 -0.16
N ALA A 91 -7.33 5.25 -0.50
CA ALA A 91 -6.93 5.74 -1.81
C ALA A 91 -5.46 5.39 -2.10
N ILE A 92 -4.59 5.52 -1.10
CA ILE A 92 -3.19 5.11 -1.20
C ILE A 92 -3.10 3.59 -1.45
N ALA A 93 -3.73 2.77 -0.61
CA ALA A 93 -3.68 1.31 -0.76
C ALA A 93 -4.20 0.83 -2.14
N PHE A 94 -5.34 1.36 -2.60
CA PHE A 94 -5.89 0.98 -3.90
C PHE A 94 -5.03 1.45 -5.07
N THR A 95 -4.43 2.64 -4.97
CA THR A 95 -3.54 3.15 -6.03
C THR A 95 -2.26 2.32 -6.13
N GLU A 96 -1.70 1.86 -5.01
CA GLU A 96 -0.56 0.94 -4.97
C GLU A 96 -0.89 -0.36 -5.73
N GLN A 97 -2.01 -1.00 -5.38
CA GLN A 97 -2.43 -2.26 -6.00
C GLN A 97 -2.71 -2.09 -7.50
N ALA A 98 -3.34 -0.98 -7.90
CA ALA A 98 -3.56 -0.66 -9.30
C ALA A 98 -2.25 -0.48 -10.07
N GLY A 99 -1.27 0.22 -9.50
CA GLY A 99 0.05 0.41 -10.09
C GLY A 99 0.81 -0.91 -10.29
N LEU A 100 0.80 -1.78 -9.26
CA LEU A 100 1.39 -3.12 -9.35
C LEU A 100 0.73 -3.96 -10.45
N LEU A 101 -0.60 -3.91 -10.57
CA LEU A 101 -1.34 -4.63 -11.61
C LEU A 101 -1.00 -4.14 -13.02
N VAL A 102 -0.84 -2.82 -13.21
CA VAL A 102 -0.42 -2.24 -14.48
C VAL A 102 1.00 -2.70 -14.87
N ILE A 103 1.94 -2.67 -13.92
CA ILE A 103 3.33 -3.12 -14.16
C ILE A 103 3.35 -4.61 -14.52
N ALA A 104 2.67 -5.44 -13.73
CA ALA A 104 2.56 -6.87 -13.99
C ALA A 104 1.90 -7.16 -15.36
N GLY A 105 0.85 -6.42 -15.70
CA GLY A 105 0.14 -6.56 -16.98
C GLY A 105 0.99 -6.15 -18.19
N ARG A 106 1.82 -5.11 -18.08
CA ARG A 106 2.77 -4.71 -19.14
C ARG A 106 3.85 -5.76 -19.36
N GLN A 107 4.40 -6.29 -18.27
CA GLN A 107 5.43 -7.33 -18.32
C GLN A 107 4.91 -8.64 -18.91
N ALA A 108 3.68 -9.05 -18.58
CA ALA A 108 3.02 -10.20 -19.20
C ALA A 108 2.83 -10.05 -20.73
N LYS A 109 2.75 -8.81 -21.22
CA LYS A 109 2.67 -8.49 -22.67
C LYS A 109 4.04 -8.31 -23.32
N GLY A 110 5.14 -8.47 -22.58
CA GLY A 110 6.50 -8.24 -23.08
C GLY A 110 6.83 -6.77 -23.36
N GLN A 111 6.08 -5.83 -22.78
CA GLN A 111 6.31 -4.40 -22.93
C GLN A 111 7.21 -3.88 -21.80
N PRO A 112 8.11 -2.91 -22.06
CA PRO A 112 8.85 -2.24 -21.00
C PRO A 112 7.86 -1.61 -20.00
N ALA A 113 8.20 -1.72 -18.71
CA ALA A 113 7.41 -1.17 -17.61
C ALA A 113 7.27 0.35 -17.72
#